data_AF-A0A401T7T2-F1
#
_entry.id   AF-A0A401T7T2-F1
#
_cell.length_a   1.000
_cell.length_b   1.000
_cell.length_c   1.000
_cell.angle_alpha   90.00
_cell.angle_beta   90.00
_cell.angle_gamma   90.00
#
_symmetry.space_group_name_H-M   'P 1'
#
loop_
_entity.id
_entity.type
_entity.pdbx_description
1 polymer ?
#
loop_
_entity_poly.entity_id
_entity_poly.type
_entity_poly.pdbx_seq_one_letter_code
_entity_poly.pdbx_strand_id
1 'polypeptide(L)'
;EANILQRPGNQHGKDLLLQGQSPKSGQIFKNPLLAQTFKELAQSGKRGFYEGRIAKAIVETIQRNGGVMSLGDLKEHTSTEVAPIFTDYKSLRIWELPPNGQGITALMVLNMLENFNIKEMDHNSADYVHLLAEAVKLSFADSFQFCADPARVLVPVEELLAKNYSKQRSELINMQRANSKSIHGNPSGAGGDTVYFTAVDAEGSACSFINSNSTNFGTGLVPEGCGFALQVSKSTNKQQPLCTVSPA
;
A
#
# COMPACT_ATOMS: atom_id res chain seq x y z
N GLU A 1 5.86 20.00 -2.05
CA GLU A 1 5.80 18.70 -2.77
C GLU A 1 6.54 18.68 -4.11
N ALA A 2 6.44 19.70 -4.98
CA ALA A 2 7.19 19.71 -6.25
C ALA A 2 8.74 19.71 -6.13
N ASN A 3 9.28 20.03 -4.95
CA ASN A 3 10.74 20.02 -4.73
C ASN A 3 11.37 18.65 -5.03
N ILE A 4 10.63 17.53 -4.89
CA ILE A 4 11.14 16.20 -5.24
C ILE A 4 11.31 16.02 -6.76
N LEU A 5 10.45 16.68 -7.55
CA LEU A 5 10.49 16.67 -9.01
C LEU A 5 11.62 17.57 -9.57
N GLN A 6 12.08 18.53 -8.79
CA GLN A 6 13.12 19.48 -9.20
C GLN A 6 14.52 19.10 -8.71
N ARG A 7 14.71 17.90 -8.14
CA ARG A 7 16.01 17.47 -7.61
C ARG A 7 17.06 17.32 -8.71
N PRO A 8 18.34 17.60 -8.41
CA PRO A 8 19.45 17.27 -9.31
C PRO A 8 19.40 15.79 -9.69
N GLY A 9 19.46 15.48 -10.99
CA GLY A 9 19.35 14.11 -11.53
C GLY A 9 17.96 13.74 -12.08
N ASN A 10 16.90 14.46 -11.70
CA ASN A 10 15.55 14.24 -12.23
C ASN A 10 15.27 15.12 -13.46
N GLN A 11 15.82 14.74 -14.61
CA GLN A 11 15.79 15.55 -15.84
C GLN A 11 14.37 15.85 -16.36
N HIS A 12 13.42 14.95 -16.10
CA HIS A 12 12.06 15.01 -16.63
C HIS A 12 11.00 15.37 -15.58
N GLY A 13 11.40 15.64 -14.33
CA GLY A 13 10.44 16.03 -13.29
C GLY A 13 9.68 17.32 -13.62
N LYS A 14 10.28 18.21 -14.42
CA LYS A 14 9.63 19.42 -14.97
C LYS A 14 8.42 19.13 -15.87
N ASP A 15 8.32 17.92 -16.43
CA ASP A 15 7.22 17.53 -17.30
C ASP A 15 5.89 17.41 -16.53
N LEU A 16 5.97 17.30 -15.20
CA LEU A 16 4.84 17.29 -14.29
C LEU A 16 4.54 18.68 -13.68
N LEU A 17 5.19 19.73 -14.18
CA LEU A 17 5.08 21.11 -13.68
C LEU A 17 4.56 22.06 -14.76
N LEU A 18 3.88 23.13 -14.34
CA LEU A 18 3.51 24.25 -15.22
C LEU A 18 4.60 25.31 -15.17
N GLN A 19 5.33 25.47 -16.28
CA GLN A 19 6.42 26.45 -16.39
C GLN A 19 7.45 26.31 -15.26
N GLY A 20 7.73 25.06 -14.86
CA GLY A 20 8.67 24.76 -13.77
C GLY A 20 8.12 24.99 -12.36
N GLN A 21 6.81 25.27 -12.20
CA GLN A 21 6.15 25.45 -10.91
C GLN A 21 5.00 24.47 -10.72
N SER A 22 4.66 24.17 -9.47
CA SER A 22 3.43 23.42 -9.17
C SER A 22 2.20 24.15 -9.73
N PRO A 23 1.25 23.43 -10.35
CA PRO A 23 -0.05 24.01 -10.67
C PRO A 23 -0.71 24.60 -9.42
N LYS A 24 -1.24 25.82 -9.54
CA LYS A 24 -2.06 26.46 -8.50
C LYS A 24 -3.52 26.03 -8.65
N SER A 25 -4.28 26.13 -7.56
CA SER A 25 -5.73 25.88 -7.58
C SER A 25 -6.40 26.68 -8.70
N GLY A 26 -7.28 26.02 -9.45
CA GLY A 26 -7.98 26.59 -10.61
C GLY A 26 -7.18 26.65 -11.92
N GLN A 27 -5.88 26.34 -11.92
CA GLN A 27 -5.10 26.27 -13.16
C GLN A 27 -5.33 24.96 -13.90
N ILE A 28 -5.39 25.04 -15.23
CA ILE A 28 -5.49 23.87 -16.10
C ILE A 28 -4.09 23.29 -16.28
N PHE A 29 -3.88 22.08 -15.78
CA PHE A 29 -2.70 21.27 -16.09
C PHE A 29 -3.03 20.28 -17.21
N LYS A 30 -2.13 20.18 -18.20
CA LYS A 30 -2.24 19.21 -19.30
C LYS A 30 -0.99 18.33 -19.30
N ASN A 31 -1.18 17.02 -19.36
CA ASN A 31 -0.09 16.06 -19.41
C ASN A 31 -0.13 15.26 -20.74
N PRO A 32 0.36 15.84 -21.85
CA PRO A 32 0.33 15.19 -23.16
C PRO A 32 1.21 13.93 -23.22
N LEU A 33 2.27 13.87 -22.41
CA LEU A 33 3.15 12.70 -22.33
C LEU A 33 2.42 11.51 -21.71
N LEU A 34 1.69 11.73 -20.61
CA LEU A 34 0.85 10.68 -20.02
C LEU A 34 -0.27 10.25 -20.96
N ALA A 35 -0.87 11.18 -21.70
CA ALA A 35 -1.86 10.84 -22.72
C ALA A 35 -1.27 9.92 -23.81
N GLN A 36 -0.01 10.13 -24.19
CA GLN A 36 0.68 9.24 -25.13
C GLN A 36 0.94 7.85 -24.54
N THR A 37 1.33 7.78 -23.27
CA THR A 37 1.46 6.52 -22.51
C THR A 37 0.14 5.76 -22.47
N PHE A 38 -1.00 6.42 -22.21
CA PHE A 38 -2.32 5.78 -22.23
C PHE A 38 -2.74 5.31 -23.62
N LYS A 39 -2.39 6.03 -24.69
CA LYS A 39 -2.64 5.58 -26.07
C LYS A 39 -1.90 4.28 -26.39
N GLU A 40 -0.66 4.13 -25.93
CA GLU A 40 0.10 2.89 -26.11
C GLU A 40 -0.49 1.72 -25.35
N LEU A 41 -0.93 1.94 -24.10
CA LEU A 41 -1.67 0.96 -23.33
C LEU A 41 -2.98 0.55 -24.03
N ALA A 42 -3.72 1.50 -24.59
CA ALA A 42 -4.96 1.20 -25.31
C ALA A 42 -4.71 0.39 -26.61
N GLN A 43 -3.61 0.65 -27.32
CA GLN A 43 -3.29 -0.02 -28.58
C GLN A 43 -2.62 -1.38 -28.40
N SER A 44 -1.73 -1.51 -27.42
CA SER A 44 -0.86 -2.67 -27.25
C SER A 44 -1.14 -3.46 -25.96
N GLY A 45 -2.14 -3.04 -25.18
CA GLY A 45 -2.44 -3.60 -23.87
C GLY A 45 -1.23 -3.52 -22.93
N LYS A 46 -1.15 -4.50 -22.03
CA LYS A 46 -0.05 -4.66 -21.07
C LYS A 46 1.33 -4.60 -21.73
N ARG A 47 1.50 -5.20 -22.91
CA ARG A 47 2.80 -5.28 -23.60
C ARG A 47 3.37 -3.90 -23.96
N GLY A 48 2.51 -2.92 -24.25
CA GLY A 48 2.94 -1.54 -24.50
C GLY A 48 3.72 -0.94 -23.34
N PHE A 49 3.31 -1.25 -22.10
CA PHE A 49 3.95 -0.76 -20.89
C PHE A 49 5.18 -1.57 -20.50
N TYR A 50 5.08 -2.91 -20.53
CA TYR A 50 6.10 -3.80 -19.95
C TYR A 50 7.21 -4.25 -20.93
N GLU A 51 7.03 -4.07 -22.23
CA GLU A 51 8.02 -4.48 -23.25
C GLU A 51 8.40 -3.37 -24.25
N GLY A 52 7.64 -2.28 -24.26
CA GLY A 52 7.75 -1.20 -25.26
C GLY A 52 8.71 -0.07 -24.90
N ARG A 53 8.48 1.11 -25.49
CA ARG A 53 9.27 2.32 -25.19
C ARG A 53 9.16 2.74 -23.73
N ILE A 54 8.01 2.46 -23.08
CA ILE A 54 7.76 2.81 -21.69
C ILE A 54 8.70 1.99 -20.79
N ALA A 55 8.79 0.67 -21.00
CA ALA A 55 9.71 -0.20 -20.28
C ALA A 55 11.17 0.24 -20.42
N LYS A 56 11.59 0.60 -21.64
CA LYS A 56 12.94 1.12 -21.90
C LYS A 56 13.20 2.41 -21.15
N ALA A 57 12.29 3.38 -21.22
CA ALA A 57 12.41 4.65 -20.50
C ALA A 57 12.50 4.43 -18.98
N ILE A 58 11.67 3.54 -18.42
CA ILE A 58 11.72 3.18 -16.99
C ILE A 58 13.10 2.64 -16.61
N VAL A 59 13.57 1.61 -17.33
CA VAL A 59 14.85 0.93 -17.04
C VAL A 59 16.02 1.89 -17.17
N GLU A 60 16.07 2.69 -18.24
CA GLU A 60 17.13 3.68 -18.44
C GLU A 60 17.12 4.74 -17.33
N THR A 61 15.96 5.26 -16.94
CA THR A 61 15.86 6.21 -15.83
C THR A 61 16.33 5.60 -14.51
N ILE A 62 15.97 4.35 -14.22
CA ILE A 62 16.40 3.65 -13.01
C ILE A 62 17.91 3.42 -13.01
N GLN A 63 18.47 2.88 -14.11
CA GLN A 63 19.89 2.55 -14.21
C GLN A 63 20.79 3.79 -14.19
N ARG A 64 20.39 4.88 -14.86
CA ARG A 64 21.11 6.18 -14.79
C ARG A 64 21.18 6.73 -13.36
N ASN A 65 20.25 6.35 -12.49
CA ASN A 65 20.21 6.72 -11.07
C ASN A 65 20.74 5.62 -10.14
N GLY A 66 21.47 4.62 -10.67
CA GLY A 66 22.14 3.59 -9.89
C GLY A 66 21.28 2.38 -9.49
N GLY A 67 20.05 2.27 -10.02
CA GLY A 67 19.22 1.09 -9.81
C GLY A 67 19.59 -0.07 -10.73
N VAL A 68 19.09 -1.27 -10.40
CA VAL A 68 19.49 -2.54 -11.05
C VAL A 68 18.39 -3.19 -11.90
N MET A 69 17.24 -2.53 -12.04
CA MET A 69 16.12 -3.07 -12.83
C MET A 69 16.53 -3.25 -14.30
N SER A 70 16.07 -4.35 -14.88
CA SER A 70 16.28 -4.72 -16.27
C SER A 70 14.95 -4.77 -17.04
N LEU A 71 15.03 -4.85 -18.37
CA LEU A 71 13.86 -5.10 -19.20
C LEU A 71 13.27 -6.51 -18.95
N GLY A 72 14.10 -7.46 -18.54
CA GLY A 72 13.66 -8.80 -18.15
C GLY A 72 12.70 -8.74 -16.96
N ASP A 73 13.05 -7.96 -15.93
CA ASP A 73 12.21 -7.81 -14.73
C ASP A 73 10.82 -7.27 -15.06
N LEU A 74 10.72 -6.29 -15.97
CA LEU A 74 9.43 -5.74 -16.41
C LEU A 74 8.67 -6.75 -17.26
N LYS A 75 9.35 -7.44 -18.19
CA LYS A 75 8.72 -8.42 -19.07
C LYS A 75 8.16 -9.63 -18.32
N GLU A 76 8.88 -10.10 -17.30
CA GLU A 76 8.51 -11.25 -16.47
C GLU A 76 7.44 -10.91 -15.42
N HIS A 77 7.20 -9.62 -15.17
CA HIS A 77 6.21 -9.20 -14.19
C HIS A 77 4.78 -9.64 -14.57
N THR A 78 4.11 -10.28 -13.62
CA THR A 78 2.71 -10.69 -13.71
C THR A 78 1.93 -10.22 -12.48
N SER A 79 0.62 -10.05 -12.66
CA SER A 79 -0.31 -9.81 -11.57
C SER A 79 -0.80 -11.16 -11.07
N THR A 80 -0.81 -11.34 -9.75
CA THR A 80 -1.26 -12.58 -9.12
C THR A 80 -2.69 -12.43 -8.64
N GLU A 81 -3.52 -13.40 -9.00
CA GLU A 81 -4.83 -13.58 -8.37
C GLU A 81 -4.62 -14.33 -7.05
N VAL A 82 -5.22 -13.82 -5.98
CA VAL A 82 -5.08 -14.38 -4.63
C VAL A 82 -6.44 -14.55 -3.99
N ALA A 83 -6.59 -15.61 -3.19
CA ALA A 83 -7.76 -15.76 -2.35
C ALA A 83 -7.68 -14.77 -1.17
N PRO A 84 -8.73 -13.96 -0.91
CA PRO A 84 -8.73 -13.06 0.23
C PRO A 84 -8.77 -13.85 1.53
N ILE A 85 -8.19 -13.26 2.57
CA ILE A 85 -8.29 -13.75 3.95
C ILE A 85 -9.42 -13.01 4.65
N PHE A 86 -9.96 -13.61 5.70
CA PHE A 86 -11.05 -12.99 6.44
C PHE A 86 -11.03 -13.33 7.91
N THR A 87 -11.79 -12.55 8.66
CA THR A 87 -12.29 -12.97 9.97
C THR A 87 -13.75 -12.62 10.11
N ASP A 88 -14.47 -13.45 10.86
CA ASP A 88 -15.83 -13.13 11.30
C ASP A 88 -15.72 -12.28 12.57
N TYR A 89 -16.31 -11.08 12.56
CA TYR A 89 -16.38 -10.18 13.69
C TYR A 89 -17.85 -9.89 13.97
N LYS A 90 -18.36 -10.44 15.08
CA LYS A 90 -19.80 -10.44 15.40
C LYS A 90 -20.60 -11.11 14.27
N SER A 91 -21.52 -10.37 13.64
CA SER A 91 -22.37 -10.86 12.55
C SER A 91 -21.83 -10.53 11.15
N LEU A 92 -20.62 -9.99 11.04
CA LEU A 92 -20.03 -9.55 9.78
C LEU A 92 -18.77 -10.34 9.47
N ARG A 93 -18.57 -10.64 8.18
CA ARG A 93 -17.29 -11.13 7.67
C ARG A 93 -16.50 -9.97 7.11
N ILE A 94 -15.28 -9.78 7.60
CA ILE A 94 -14.37 -8.73 7.15
C ILE A 94 -13.27 -9.37 6.33
N TRP A 95 -13.13 -8.90 5.09
CA TRP A 95 -12.20 -9.42 4.10
C TRP A 95 -11.01 -8.48 3.94
N GLU A 96 -9.83 -9.08 3.77
CA GLU A 96 -8.59 -8.37 3.47
C GLU A 96 -7.77 -9.18 2.48
N LEU A 97 -6.85 -8.51 1.80
CA LEU A 97 -5.86 -9.22 0.99
C LEU A 97 -4.90 -10.01 1.89
N PRO A 98 -4.45 -11.20 1.44
CA PRO A 98 -3.44 -11.95 2.15
C PRO A 98 -2.09 -11.19 2.16
N PRO A 99 -1.14 -11.63 2.99
CA PRO A 99 0.27 -11.27 2.83
C PRO A 99 0.71 -11.43 1.37
N ASN A 100 1.52 -10.53 0.84
CA ASN A 100 2.36 -9.54 1.53
C ASN A 100 1.70 -8.21 1.93
N GLY A 101 0.39 -8.02 1.69
CA GLY A 101 -0.35 -6.85 2.19
C GLY A 101 -0.46 -6.83 3.72
N GLN A 102 -0.62 -5.64 4.31
CA GLN A 102 -0.73 -5.48 5.78
C GLN A 102 -2.16 -5.60 6.32
N GLY A 103 -3.14 -5.92 5.47
CA GLY A 103 -4.56 -6.04 5.85
C GLY A 103 -4.82 -7.05 6.98
N ILE A 104 -4.00 -8.11 7.07
CA ILE A 104 -4.03 -9.09 8.17
C ILE A 104 -3.95 -8.42 9.56
N THR A 105 -3.29 -7.28 9.68
CA THR A 105 -3.21 -6.49 10.92
C THR A 105 -4.59 -6.07 11.41
N ALA A 106 -5.45 -5.59 10.50
CA ALA A 106 -6.80 -5.16 10.84
C ALA A 106 -7.66 -6.35 11.32
N LEU A 107 -7.53 -7.50 10.66
CA LEU A 107 -8.22 -8.73 11.07
C LEU A 107 -7.79 -9.20 12.48
N MET A 108 -6.49 -9.16 12.78
CA MET A 108 -5.97 -9.48 14.12
C MET A 108 -6.49 -8.51 15.19
N VAL A 109 -6.54 -7.20 14.90
CA VAL A 109 -7.15 -6.21 15.80
C VAL A 109 -8.59 -6.59 16.10
N LEU A 110 -9.41 -6.84 15.08
CA LEU A 110 -10.82 -7.19 15.26
C LEU A 110 -11.00 -8.47 16.08
N ASN A 111 -10.16 -9.48 15.87
CA ASN A 111 -10.22 -10.72 16.66
C ASN A 111 -9.85 -10.52 18.13
N MET A 112 -8.90 -9.65 18.44
CA MET A 112 -8.58 -9.32 19.84
C MET A 112 -9.73 -8.54 20.48
N LEU A 113 -10.26 -7.54 19.78
CA LEU A 113 -11.36 -6.68 20.22
C LEU A 113 -12.66 -7.44 20.51
N GLU A 114 -12.88 -8.57 19.85
CA GLU A 114 -14.05 -9.44 20.09
C GLU A 114 -14.11 -9.99 21.53
N ASN A 115 -12.98 -10.01 22.26
CA ASN A 115 -12.91 -10.45 23.65
C ASN A 115 -13.33 -9.35 24.66
N PHE A 116 -13.70 -8.15 24.20
CA PHE A 116 -14.05 -7.01 25.04
C PHE A 116 -15.45 -6.48 24.74
N ASN A 117 -16.14 -5.97 25.77
CA ASN A 117 -17.43 -5.34 25.60
C ASN A 117 -17.30 -3.86 25.21
N ILE A 118 -16.85 -3.63 23.98
CA ILE A 118 -16.61 -2.28 23.44
C ILE A 118 -17.90 -1.44 23.39
N LYS A 119 -19.07 -2.09 23.29
CA LYS A 119 -20.36 -1.38 23.23
C LYS A 119 -20.71 -0.70 24.56
N GLU A 120 -20.23 -1.23 25.67
CA GLU A 120 -20.41 -0.62 27.00
C GLU A 120 -19.41 0.51 27.26
N MET A 121 -18.38 0.64 26.42
CA MET A 121 -17.45 1.76 26.49
C MET A 121 -18.01 2.95 25.71
N ASP A 122 -17.94 4.14 26.31
CA ASP A 122 -18.27 5.38 25.60
C ASP A 122 -17.30 5.58 24.43
N HIS A 123 -17.84 5.92 23.26
CA HIS A 123 -17.03 6.14 22.06
C HIS A 123 -16.01 7.27 22.30
N ASN A 124 -14.75 7.01 21.94
CA ASN A 124 -13.61 7.91 22.19
C ASN A 124 -13.34 8.26 23.68
N SER A 125 -13.90 7.50 24.62
CA SER A 125 -13.44 7.55 26.01
C SER A 125 -11.99 7.07 26.15
N ALA A 126 -11.37 7.37 27.29
CA ALA A 126 -9.99 6.94 27.57
C ALA A 126 -9.84 5.42 27.48
N ASP A 127 -10.77 4.66 28.07
CA ASP A 127 -10.75 3.19 28.04
C ASP A 127 -10.91 2.65 26.62
N TYR A 128 -11.81 3.23 25.84
CA TYR A 128 -12.02 2.86 24.43
C TYR A 128 -10.74 3.07 23.61
N VAL A 129 -10.14 4.26 23.68
CA VAL A 129 -8.92 4.59 22.93
C VAL A 129 -7.73 3.75 23.39
N HIS A 130 -7.61 3.52 24.69
CA HIS A 130 -6.57 2.67 25.27
C HIS A 130 -6.64 1.24 24.74
N LEU A 131 -7.84 0.63 24.80
CA LEU A 131 -8.06 -0.71 24.28
C LEU A 131 -7.69 -0.82 22.79
N LEU A 132 -8.15 0.11 21.96
CA LEU A 132 -7.81 0.13 20.53
C LEU A 132 -6.30 0.28 20.33
N ALA A 133 -5.65 1.19 21.03
CA ALA A 133 -4.22 1.44 20.90
C ALA A 133 -3.40 0.20 21.26
N GLU A 134 -3.73 -0.49 22.36
CA GLU A 134 -3.02 -1.70 22.78
C GLU A 134 -3.24 -2.86 21.80
N ALA A 135 -4.47 -3.08 21.31
CA ALA A 135 -4.77 -4.10 20.31
C ALA A 135 -4.02 -3.85 18.98
N VAL A 136 -3.96 -2.58 18.55
CA VAL A 136 -3.22 -2.16 17.35
C VAL A 136 -1.71 -2.39 17.54
N LYS A 137 -1.14 -2.03 18.69
CA LYS A 137 0.30 -2.27 18.98
C LYS A 137 0.66 -3.75 18.89
N LEU A 138 -0.15 -4.62 19.51
CA LEU A 138 0.08 -6.06 19.48
C LEU A 138 -0.03 -6.63 18.07
N SER A 139 -1.05 -6.23 17.31
CA SER A 139 -1.26 -6.67 15.93
C SER A 139 -0.12 -6.23 15.02
N PHE A 140 0.34 -4.97 15.14
CA PHE A 140 1.48 -4.49 14.36
C PHE A 140 2.77 -5.22 14.73
N ALA A 141 3.00 -5.54 16.01
CA ALA A 141 4.17 -6.32 16.42
C ALA A 141 4.20 -7.68 15.71
N ASP A 142 3.06 -8.38 15.66
CA ASP A 142 2.94 -9.67 14.99
C ASP A 142 3.04 -9.53 13.47
N SER A 143 2.37 -8.56 12.86
CA SER A 143 2.49 -8.27 11.42
C SER A 143 3.91 -7.91 11.01
N PHE A 144 4.63 -7.10 11.77
CA PHE A 144 6.02 -6.76 11.43
C PHE A 144 6.95 -7.98 11.49
N GLN A 145 6.71 -8.88 12.45
CA GLN A 145 7.46 -10.11 12.59
C GLN A 145 7.16 -11.08 11.43
N PHE A 146 5.88 -11.39 11.20
CA PHE A 146 5.47 -12.51 10.36
C PHE A 146 5.01 -12.14 8.95
N CYS A 147 4.41 -10.96 8.75
CA CYS A 147 3.92 -10.56 7.43
C CYS A 147 5.09 -10.32 6.47
N ALA A 148 5.07 -11.02 5.34
CA ALA A 148 6.10 -11.03 4.31
C ALA A 148 5.53 -11.66 3.02
N ASP A 149 6.37 -11.77 1.99
CA ASP A 149 6.03 -12.45 0.75
C ASP A 149 5.91 -13.98 0.98
N PRO A 150 4.70 -14.57 0.83
CA PRO A 150 4.49 -16.01 1.04
C PRO A 150 5.23 -16.88 0.02
N ALA A 151 5.67 -16.33 -1.13
CA ALA A 151 6.51 -17.05 -2.07
C ALA A 151 7.97 -17.20 -1.57
N ARG A 152 8.34 -16.49 -0.50
CA ARG A 152 9.71 -16.43 0.03
C ARG A 152 9.84 -17.03 1.42
N VAL A 153 8.83 -16.87 2.26
CA VAL A 153 8.83 -17.35 3.65
C VAL A 153 7.45 -17.89 4.02
N LEU A 154 7.42 -18.83 4.95
CA LEU A 154 6.17 -19.31 5.53
C LEU A 154 5.56 -18.20 6.38
N VAL A 155 4.33 -17.79 6.05
CA VAL A 155 3.54 -16.86 6.85
C VAL A 155 2.41 -17.64 7.53
N PRO A 156 2.36 -17.72 8.86
CA PRO A 156 1.37 -18.51 9.60
C PRO A 156 0.02 -17.77 9.69
N VAL A 157 -0.64 -17.57 8.55
CA VAL A 157 -1.87 -16.76 8.43
C VAL A 157 -3.00 -17.36 9.27
N GLU A 158 -3.20 -18.67 9.20
CA GLU A 158 -4.27 -19.35 9.93
C GLU A 158 -4.06 -19.22 11.44
N GLU A 159 -2.84 -19.39 11.92
CA GLU A 159 -2.50 -19.29 13.34
C GLU A 159 -2.62 -17.84 13.85
N LEU A 160 -2.21 -16.86 13.05
CA LEU A 160 -2.35 -15.44 13.39
C LEU A 160 -3.81 -15.01 13.50
N LEU A 161 -4.69 -15.59 12.68
CA LEU A 161 -6.13 -15.30 12.68
C LEU A 161 -6.95 -16.23 13.59
N ALA A 162 -6.34 -17.23 14.21
CA ALA A 162 -7.03 -18.18 15.07
C ALA A 162 -7.58 -17.50 16.33
N LYS A 163 -8.85 -17.76 16.66
CA LYS A 163 -9.55 -17.12 17.79
C LYS A 163 -8.90 -17.41 19.14
N ASN A 164 -8.35 -18.61 19.33
CA ASN A 164 -7.60 -18.97 20.53
C ASN A 164 -6.30 -18.15 20.68
N TYR A 165 -5.59 -17.91 19.58
CA TYR A 165 -4.40 -17.06 19.56
C TYR A 165 -4.78 -15.61 19.88
N SER A 166 -5.82 -15.07 19.24
CA SER A 166 -6.27 -13.70 19.54
C SER A 166 -6.73 -13.53 20.99
N LYS A 167 -7.35 -14.55 21.60
CA LYS A 167 -7.66 -14.56 23.03
C LYS A 167 -6.39 -14.47 23.88
N GLN A 168 -5.38 -15.30 23.61
CA GLN A 168 -4.07 -15.22 24.32
C GLN A 168 -3.41 -13.85 24.18
N ARG A 169 -3.50 -13.23 23.00
CA ARG A 169 -2.96 -11.88 22.77
C ARG A 169 -3.76 -10.81 23.53
N SER A 170 -5.09 -10.95 23.59
CA SER A 170 -5.96 -10.02 24.32
C SER A 170 -5.67 -9.97 25.83
N GLU A 171 -5.22 -11.08 26.42
CA GLU A 171 -4.83 -11.17 27.83
C GLU A 171 -3.61 -10.29 28.18
N LEU A 172 -2.84 -9.84 27.17
CA LEU A 172 -1.72 -8.92 27.34
C LEU A 172 -2.16 -7.45 27.47
N ILE A 173 -3.43 -7.13 27.19
CA ILE A 173 -3.98 -5.79 27.28
C ILE A 173 -4.36 -5.51 28.74
N ASN A 174 -3.58 -4.64 29.38
CA ASN A 174 -3.88 -4.16 30.73
C ASN A 174 -4.60 -2.82 30.65
N MET A 175 -5.88 -2.76 31.04
CA MET A 175 -6.71 -1.55 30.96
C MET A 175 -6.20 -0.39 31.84
N GLN A 176 -5.36 -0.67 32.83
CA GLN A 176 -4.82 0.33 33.76
C GLN A 176 -3.38 0.74 33.39
N ARG A 177 -2.75 0.07 32.42
CA ARG A 177 -1.34 0.32 32.07
C ARG A 177 -1.04 -0.01 30.62
N ALA A 178 -0.57 1.00 29.88
CA ALA A 178 -0.03 0.81 28.55
C ALA A 178 1.21 -0.10 28.55
N ASN A 179 1.27 -1.01 27.58
CA ASN A 179 2.40 -1.90 27.42
C ASN A 179 3.65 -1.11 26.99
N SER A 180 4.71 -1.20 27.79
CA SER A 180 5.97 -0.48 27.57
C SER A 180 6.93 -1.20 26.63
N LYS A 181 6.62 -2.45 26.21
CA LYS A 181 7.44 -3.24 25.27
C LYS A 181 7.11 -2.95 23.79
N SER A 182 6.63 -1.77 23.47
CA SER A 182 6.55 -1.27 22.10
C SER A 182 7.74 -0.34 21.84
N ILE A 183 8.91 -0.91 21.55
CA ILE A 183 10.07 -0.11 21.12
C ILE A 183 9.75 0.43 19.73
N HIS A 184 9.41 1.71 19.65
CA HIS A 184 9.18 2.39 18.38
C HIS A 184 10.52 2.85 17.78
N GLY A 185 10.64 2.74 16.45
CA GLY A 185 11.68 3.38 15.67
C GLY A 185 11.10 4.21 14.53
N ASN A 186 11.72 5.37 14.32
CA ASN A 186 11.70 6.29 13.18
C ASN A 186 10.35 6.95 12.76
N PRO A 187 10.11 8.22 13.14
CA PRO A 187 9.12 9.06 12.48
C PRO A 187 9.68 9.48 11.12
N SER A 188 9.73 8.53 10.18
CA SER A 188 9.72 8.93 8.77
C SER A 188 8.29 9.38 8.53
N GLY A 189 8.09 10.69 8.45
CA GLY A 189 6.84 11.31 8.03
C GLY A 189 6.46 10.77 6.66
N ALA A 190 5.76 9.64 6.64
CA ALA A 190 5.22 9.04 5.45
C ALA A 190 3.83 9.66 5.26
N GLY A 191 3.82 10.90 4.79
CA GLY A 191 2.74 11.33 3.92
C GLY A 191 2.77 10.39 2.72
N GLY A 192 1.87 9.42 2.73
CA GLY A 192 1.63 8.52 1.61
C GLY A 192 0.37 8.98 0.91
N ASP A 193 0.51 9.56 -0.27
CA ASP A 193 -0.64 9.80 -1.15
C ASP A 193 -1.04 8.45 -1.75
N THR A 194 -2.06 7.86 -1.14
CA THR A 194 -2.67 6.61 -1.58
C THR A 194 -4.07 6.94 -2.08
N VAL A 195 -4.38 6.50 -3.29
CA VAL A 195 -5.73 6.63 -3.83
C VAL A 195 -6.49 5.36 -3.48
N TYR A 196 -7.59 5.53 -2.75
CA TYR A 196 -8.58 4.49 -2.51
C TYR A 196 -9.88 4.90 -3.19
N PHE A 197 -10.52 3.96 -3.88
CA PHE A 197 -11.90 4.14 -4.33
C PHE A 197 -12.64 2.82 -4.29
N THR A 198 -13.97 2.94 -4.23
CA THR A 198 -14.87 1.81 -4.33
C THR A 198 -15.95 2.09 -5.36
N ALA A 199 -16.34 1.05 -6.10
CA ALA A 199 -17.41 1.12 -7.07
C ALA A 199 -18.33 -0.10 -6.88
N VAL A 200 -19.64 0.13 -7.01
CA VAL A 200 -20.67 -0.91 -6.99
C VAL A 200 -21.57 -0.66 -8.19
N ASP A 201 -21.86 -1.70 -8.98
CA ASP A 201 -22.77 -1.60 -10.11
C ASP A 201 -24.20 -2.05 -9.75
N ALA A 202 -25.14 -1.88 -10.69
CA ALA A 202 -26.54 -2.24 -10.48
C ALA A 202 -26.79 -3.76 -10.46
N GLU A 203 -25.84 -4.56 -10.94
CA GLU A 203 -25.90 -6.03 -10.93
C GLU A 203 -25.38 -6.63 -9.62
N GLY A 204 -24.81 -5.79 -8.75
CA GLY A 204 -24.30 -6.16 -7.44
C GLY A 204 -22.81 -6.47 -7.42
N SER A 205 -22.08 -6.27 -8.52
CA SER A 205 -20.63 -6.36 -8.51
C SER A 205 -20.05 -5.21 -7.71
N ALA A 206 -19.11 -5.49 -6.81
CA ALA A 206 -18.39 -4.46 -6.08
C ALA A 206 -16.88 -4.62 -6.22
N CYS A 207 -16.20 -3.48 -6.20
CA CYS A 207 -14.75 -3.38 -6.28
C CYS A 207 -14.25 -2.45 -5.17
N SER A 208 -13.29 -2.96 -4.40
CA SER A 208 -12.44 -2.16 -3.49
C SER A 208 -11.06 -2.07 -4.12
N PHE A 209 -10.65 -0.86 -4.51
CA PHE A 209 -9.40 -0.65 -5.23
C PHE A 209 -8.51 0.36 -4.52
N ILE A 210 -7.23 0.00 -4.42
CA ILE A 210 -6.20 0.86 -3.86
C ILE A 210 -4.94 0.82 -4.73
N ASN A 211 -4.36 1.99 -4.97
CA ASN A 211 -3.07 2.13 -5.64
C ASN A 211 -2.26 3.25 -5.00
N SER A 212 -0.94 3.07 -4.95
CA SER A 212 -0.04 3.99 -4.26
C SER A 212 1.33 4.05 -4.91
N ASN A 213 1.93 5.25 -4.89
CA ASN A 213 3.37 5.42 -5.18
C ASN A 213 4.24 5.34 -3.90
N SER A 214 3.67 4.83 -2.80
CA SER A 214 4.20 4.83 -1.43
C SER A 214 4.26 6.22 -0.78
N THR A 215 4.94 7.19 -1.39
CA THR A 215 5.12 8.54 -0.81
C THR A 215 5.03 9.60 -1.89
N ASN A 216 3.95 10.39 -1.92
CA ASN A 216 3.72 11.47 -2.89
C ASN A 216 4.03 11.04 -4.35
N PHE A 217 4.99 11.69 -5.01
CA PHE A 217 5.50 11.32 -6.35
C PHE A 217 6.46 10.10 -6.36
N GLY A 218 6.42 9.25 -5.33
CA GLY A 218 7.33 8.13 -5.14
C GLY A 218 8.78 8.58 -5.07
N THR A 219 9.59 8.11 -6.02
CA THR A 219 11.01 8.48 -6.12
C THR A 219 11.20 9.92 -6.60
N GLY A 220 10.15 10.49 -7.20
CA GLY A 220 10.19 11.71 -7.98
C GLY A 220 10.70 11.50 -9.40
N LEU A 221 11.44 10.42 -9.70
CA LEU A 221 12.03 10.18 -11.01
C LEU A 221 10.94 10.02 -12.07
N VAL A 222 11.03 10.79 -13.15
CA VAL A 222 10.10 10.73 -14.29
C VAL A 222 10.82 10.09 -15.47
N PRO A 223 10.32 8.98 -16.02
CA PRO A 223 10.88 8.40 -17.24
C PRO A 223 10.64 9.30 -18.45
N GLU A 224 11.64 9.36 -19.32
CA GLU A 224 11.62 10.20 -20.51
C GLU A 224 10.36 9.95 -21.36
N GLY A 225 9.63 11.02 -21.68
CA GLY A 225 8.45 10.95 -22.56
C GLY A 225 7.27 10.14 -22.01
N CYS A 226 7.26 9.79 -20.72
CA CYS A 226 6.21 8.93 -20.15
C CYS A 226 5.13 9.70 -19.36
N GLY A 227 5.48 10.84 -18.77
CA GLY A 227 4.52 11.71 -18.08
C GLY A 227 4.00 11.17 -16.74
N PHE A 228 4.72 10.26 -16.09
CA PHE A 228 4.42 9.79 -14.73
C PHE A 228 5.71 9.63 -13.90
N ALA A 229 5.59 9.68 -12.58
CA ALA A 229 6.72 9.45 -11.67
C ALA A 229 6.79 7.97 -11.24
N LEU A 230 7.99 7.47 -10.99
CA LEU A 230 8.22 6.11 -10.53
C LEU A 230 7.95 5.97 -9.03
N GLN A 231 7.17 4.96 -8.66
CA GLN A 231 6.88 4.61 -7.27
C GLN A 231 8.14 4.26 -6.47
N VAL A 232 8.07 4.41 -5.14
CA VAL A 232 9.03 3.78 -4.23
C VAL A 232 8.45 2.46 -3.77
N SER A 233 9.09 1.35 -4.12
CA SER A 233 8.91 0.12 -3.32
C SER A 233 9.88 0.24 -2.16
N LYS A 234 9.39 0.44 -0.92
CA LYS A 234 10.25 0.52 0.26
C LYS A 234 11.22 -0.66 0.28
N SER A 235 12.53 -0.38 0.30
CA SER A 235 13.59 -1.38 0.43
C SER A 235 13.73 -1.83 1.88
N THR A 236 12.66 -2.38 2.46
CA THR A 236 12.85 -3.41 3.47
C THR A 236 12.95 -4.73 2.70
N ASN A 237 13.73 -5.71 3.17
CA ASN A 237 13.93 -7.02 2.54
C ASN A 237 12.64 -7.89 2.43
N LYS A 238 11.46 -7.28 2.32
CA LYS A 238 10.12 -7.86 2.20
C LYS A 238 9.44 -7.16 1.00
N GLN A 239 9.55 -7.76 -0.18
CA GLN A 239 9.21 -7.19 -1.49
C GLN A 239 7.70 -7.13 -1.78
N GLN A 240 7.22 -6.00 -2.31
CA GLN A 240 6.55 -5.74 -3.61
C GLN A 240 5.62 -4.52 -3.51
N PRO A 241 5.50 -3.69 -4.56
CA PRO A 241 4.49 -2.64 -4.63
C PRO A 241 3.08 -3.21 -4.86
N LEU A 242 2.11 -2.74 -4.07
CA LEU A 242 0.70 -3.17 -4.11
C LEU A 242 -0.08 -2.33 -5.15
N CYS A 243 -0.60 -3.00 -6.17
CA CYS A 243 -1.72 -2.53 -7.01
C CYS A 243 -2.79 -3.62 -6.92
N THR A 244 -3.94 -3.34 -6.31
CA THR A 244 -4.87 -4.41 -5.96
C THR A 244 -6.33 -4.06 -6.24
N VAL A 245 -7.00 -4.98 -6.95
CA VAL A 245 -8.44 -5.07 -7.14
C VAL A 245 -8.91 -6.18 -6.21
N SER A 246 -9.77 -5.88 -5.23
CA SER A 246 -10.57 -6.93 -4.58
C SER A 246 -11.96 -6.94 -5.22
N PRO A 247 -12.31 -7.96 -6.02
CA PRO A 247 -13.71 -8.22 -6.33
C PRO A 247 -14.41 -8.71 -5.05
N ALA A 248 -15.57 -8.14 -4.75
CA ALA A 248 -16.49 -8.69 -3.76
C ALA A 248 -17.34 -9.81 -4.38
#